data_AF-A0A3C1LIS5-F1
#
_entry.id   AF-A0A3C1LIS5-F1
#
_cell.length_a   1.000
_cell.length_b   1.000
_cell.length_c   1.000
_cell.angle_alpha   90.00
_cell.angle_beta   90.00
_cell.angle_gamma   90.00
#
_symmetry.space_group_name_H-M   'P 1'
#
loop_
_entity.id
_entity.type
_entity.pdbx_description
1 polymer ?
#
loop_
_entity_poly.entity_id
_entity_poly.type
_entity_poly.pdbx_seq_one_letter_code
_entity_poly.pdbx_strand_id
1 'polypeptide(L)'
;MRKPWWKILAFILLMYTCIMGFLVKIPVLDGRLQESIRNLFFHVPMWFGMMILFIVSVVYSIKFLSKPSDKLDIYASEYARSGVILGILGIATGAVWARYQWGAYWSGDPKQNGAAIAVLIY
;
A
#
# COMPACT_ATOMS: atom_id res chain seq x y z
N MET A 1 -9.19 -29.40 -0.16
CA MET A 1 -8.65 -28.54 -1.24
C MET A 1 -9.32 -27.16 -1.16
N ARG A 2 -8.58 -26.07 -0.93
CA ARG A 2 -9.15 -24.72 -0.93
C ARG A 2 -9.49 -24.35 -2.38
N LYS A 3 -10.78 -24.11 -2.68
CA LYS A 3 -11.24 -23.72 -4.02
C LYS A 3 -10.53 -22.42 -4.49
N PRO A 4 -10.07 -22.31 -5.75
CA PRO A 4 -9.25 -21.19 -6.22
C PRO A 4 -10.01 -19.89 -6.49
N TRP A 5 -11.33 -19.86 -6.24
CA TRP A 5 -12.21 -18.74 -6.58
C TRP A 5 -11.71 -17.39 -6.06
N TRP A 6 -11.15 -17.35 -4.85
CA TRP A 6 -10.67 -16.11 -4.24
C TRP A 6 -9.43 -15.54 -4.94
N LYS A 7 -8.58 -16.39 -5.54
CA LYS A 7 -7.42 -15.95 -6.34
C LYS A 7 -7.88 -15.32 -7.65
N ILE A 8 -8.85 -15.96 -8.32
CA ILE A 8 -9.44 -15.47 -9.56
C ILE A 8 -10.15 -14.15 -9.30
N LEU A 9 -10.94 -14.07 -8.23
CA LEU A 9 -11.61 -12.85 -7.83
C LEU A 9 -10.61 -11.72 -7.53
N ALA A 10 -9.54 -12.00 -6.78
CA ALA A 10 -8.49 -11.02 -6.52
C ALA A 10 -7.85 -10.50 -7.81
N PHE A 11 -7.54 -11.40 -8.76
CA PHE A 11 -7.02 -11.02 -10.06
C PHE A 11 -7.98 -10.11 -10.85
N ILE A 12 -9.27 -10.47 -10.90
CA ILE A 12 -10.30 -9.66 -11.58
C ILE A 12 -10.42 -8.28 -10.94
N LEU A 13 -10.43 -8.20 -9.61
CA LEU A 13 -10.52 -6.93 -8.88
C LEU A 13 -9.29 -6.05 -9.10
N LEU A 14 -8.09 -6.64 -9.13
CA LEU A 14 -6.85 -5.92 -9.43
C LEU A 14 -6.89 -5.38 -10.87
N MET A 15 -7.23 -6.22 -11.85
CA MET A 15 -7.36 -5.79 -13.24
C MET A 15 -8.40 -4.69 -13.42
N TYR A 16 -9.56 -4.83 -12.78
CA TYR A 16 -10.60 -3.80 -12.77
C TYR A 16 -10.07 -2.48 -12.22
N THR A 17 -9.38 -2.51 -11.06
CA THR A 17 -8.85 -1.30 -10.42
C THR A 17 -7.76 -0.64 -11.28
N CYS A 18 -6.86 -1.44 -11.87
CA CYS A 18 -5.84 -0.97 -12.79
C CYS A 18 -6.43 -0.27 -14.02
N ILE A 19 -7.45 -0.87 -14.64
CA ILE A 19 -8.09 -0.30 -15.84
C ILE A 19 -8.91 0.93 -15.47
N MET A 20 -9.81 0.81 -14.49
CA MET A 20 -10.72 1.88 -14.12
C MET A 20 -10.02 3.08 -13.51
N GLY A 21 -8.91 2.90 -12.78
CA GLY A 21 -8.11 4.01 -12.24
C GLY A 21 -7.62 4.97 -13.33
N PHE A 22 -7.35 4.47 -14.55
CA PHE A 22 -6.98 5.30 -15.70
C PHE A 22 -8.17 5.77 -16.55
N LEU A 23 -9.28 5.02 -16.58
CA LEU A 23 -10.42 5.34 -17.45
C LEU A 23 -11.52 6.17 -16.77
N VAL A 24 -11.54 6.24 -15.44
CA VAL A 24 -12.60 6.97 -14.73
C VAL A 24 -12.61 8.44 -15.16
N LYS A 25 -13.79 9.02 -15.38
CA LYS A 25 -13.89 10.44 -15.67
C LYS A 25 -13.54 11.22 -14.41
N ILE A 26 -12.49 12.02 -14.48
CA ILE A 26 -12.12 12.95 -13.42
C ILE A 26 -12.65 14.34 -13.76
N PRO A 27 -13.00 15.16 -12.75
CA PRO A 27 -13.29 16.56 -12.98
C PRO A 27 -12.07 17.26 -13.60
N VAL A 28 -12.32 18.25 -14.45
CA VAL A 28 -11.26 19.15 -14.91
C VAL A 28 -10.77 19.92 -13.70
N LEU A 29 -9.55 19.64 -13.26
CA LEU A 29 -8.94 20.29 -12.12
C LEU A 29 -8.06 21.44 -12.62
N ASP A 30 -8.28 22.64 -12.11
CA ASP A 30 -7.42 23.77 -12.39
C ASP A 30 -6.09 23.64 -11.61
N GLY A 31 -4.97 23.97 -12.25
CA GLY A 31 -3.64 23.95 -11.62
C GLY A 31 -2.77 22.74 -12.02
N ARG A 32 -1.88 22.30 -11.10
CA ARG A 32 -0.78 21.36 -11.40
C ARG A 32 -1.18 19.88 -11.42
N LEU A 33 -2.30 19.53 -10.80
CA LEU A 33 -2.77 18.13 -10.66
C LEU A 33 -3.30 17.56 -11.97
N GLN A 34 -4.20 18.25 -12.68
CA GLN A 34 -4.77 17.79 -13.96
C GLN A 34 -5.10 16.27 -13.92
N GLU A 35 -4.60 15.51 -14.89
CA GLU A 35 -4.73 14.04 -14.97
C GLU A 35 -3.88 13.28 -13.94
N SER A 36 -2.88 13.91 -13.31
CA SER A 36 -2.03 13.26 -12.30
C SER A 36 -2.78 12.90 -11.02
N ILE A 37 -3.97 13.49 -10.78
CA ILE A 37 -4.85 13.11 -9.66
C ILE A 37 -5.24 11.62 -9.71
N ARG A 38 -5.21 10.98 -10.89
CA ARG A 38 -5.47 9.55 -11.05
C ARG A 38 -4.56 8.67 -10.21
N ASN A 39 -3.35 9.15 -9.89
CA ASN A 39 -2.44 8.48 -8.98
C ASN A 39 -3.08 8.18 -7.62
N LEU A 40 -4.04 9.01 -7.16
CA LEU A 40 -4.76 8.82 -5.91
C LEU A 40 -5.48 7.47 -5.84
N PHE A 41 -6.03 6.99 -6.97
CA PHE A 41 -6.73 5.71 -7.05
C PHE A 41 -5.81 4.51 -6.81
N PHE A 42 -4.51 4.69 -6.98
CA PHE A 42 -3.50 3.65 -6.73
C PHE A 42 -2.84 3.86 -5.38
N HIS A 43 -2.38 5.09 -5.11
CA HIS A 43 -1.63 5.43 -3.92
C HIS A 43 -2.41 5.17 -2.63
N VAL A 44 -3.67 5.64 -2.56
CA VAL A 44 -4.45 5.58 -1.31
C VAL A 44 -4.77 4.14 -0.91
N PRO A 45 -5.28 3.27 -1.81
CA PRO A 45 -5.50 1.87 -1.46
C PRO A 45 -4.21 1.12 -1.09
N MET A 46 -3.09 1.40 -1.76
CA MET A 46 -1.80 0.78 -1.40
C MET A 46 -1.33 1.21 -0.02
N TRP A 47 -1.50 2.49 0.34
CA TRP A 47 -1.15 3.00 1.67
C TRP A 47 -1.98 2.34 2.77
N PHE A 48 -3.30 2.26 2.61
CA PHE A 48 -4.16 1.55 3.56
C PHE A 48 -3.87 0.05 3.61
N GLY A 49 -3.58 -0.56 2.45
CA GLY A 49 -3.19 -1.96 2.37
C GLY A 49 -1.92 -2.26 3.17
N MET A 50 -0.87 -1.45 3.00
CA MET A 50 0.36 -1.53 3.80
C MET A 50 0.04 -1.44 5.31
N MET A 51 -0.73 -0.42 5.73
CA MET A 51 -1.08 -0.21 7.13
C MET A 51 -1.80 -1.42 7.74
N ILE A 52 -2.79 -1.97 7.03
CA ILE A 52 -3.52 -3.16 7.48
C ILE A 52 -2.57 -4.36 7.60
N LEU A 53 -1.72 -4.59 6.61
CA LEU A 53 -0.78 -5.73 6.63
C LEU A 53 0.23 -5.62 7.77
N PHE A 54 0.77 -4.44 8.04
CA PHE A 54 1.66 -4.22 9.18
C PHE A 54 0.94 -4.39 10.53
N ILE A 55 -0.29 -3.89 10.67
CA ILE A 55 -1.09 -4.12 11.88
C ILE A 55 -1.32 -5.62 12.10
N VAL A 56 -1.71 -6.34 11.04
CA VAL A 56 -1.93 -7.79 11.12
C VAL A 56 -0.63 -8.51 11.49
N SER A 57 0.50 -8.13 10.90
CA SER A 57 1.83 -8.66 11.27
C SER A 57 2.12 -8.48 12.76
N VAL A 58 1.95 -7.26 13.29
CA VAL A 58 2.14 -6.97 14.73
C VAL A 58 1.23 -7.81 15.61
N VAL A 59 -0.05 -7.97 15.23
CA VAL A 59 -1.00 -8.82 15.97
C VAL A 59 -0.51 -10.27 16.01
N TYR A 60 0.03 -10.82 14.91
CA TYR A 60 0.60 -12.17 14.90
C TYR A 60 1.90 -12.26 15.71
N SER A 61 2.76 -11.25 15.67
CA SER A 61 3.98 -11.18 16.51
C SER A 61 3.65 -11.18 18.00
N ILE A 62 2.66 -10.40 18.45
CA ILE A 62 2.21 -10.39 19.86
C ILE A 62 1.66 -11.76 20.27
N LYS A 63 0.88 -12.41 19.40
CA LYS A 63 0.38 -13.76 19.64
C LYS A 63 1.52 -14.78 19.72
N PHE A 64 2.53 -14.65 18.87
CA PHE A 64 3.72 -15.50 18.89
C PHE A 64 4.48 -15.38 20.22
N LEU A 65 4.67 -14.16 20.74
CA LEU A 65 5.30 -13.94 22.04
C LEU A 65 4.52 -14.57 23.20
N SER A 66 3.20 -14.62 23.09
CA SER A 66 2.34 -15.22 24.12
C SER A 66 2.31 -16.75 24.04
N LYS A 67 2.29 -17.30 22.81
CA LYS A 67 2.27 -18.74 22.56
C LYS A 67 3.05 -19.05 21.28
N PRO A 68 4.37 -19.33 21.38
CA PRO A 68 5.21 -19.55 20.22
C PRO A 68 4.69 -20.68 19.33
N SER A 69 4.67 -20.43 18.02
CA SER A 69 4.27 -21.41 17.01
C SER A 69 4.80 -20.99 15.65
N ASP A 70 5.36 -21.94 14.90
CA ASP A 70 5.87 -21.71 13.54
C ASP A 70 4.83 -21.08 12.62
N LYS A 71 3.55 -21.43 12.79
CA LYS A 71 2.46 -20.84 11.99
C LYS A 71 2.29 -19.35 12.25
N LEU A 72 2.43 -18.91 13.50
CA LEU A 72 2.28 -17.50 13.87
C LEU A 72 3.47 -16.69 13.36
N ASP A 73 4.68 -17.26 13.41
CA ASP A 73 5.90 -16.65 12.88
C ASP A 73 5.85 -16.49 11.35
N ILE A 74 5.44 -17.54 10.63
CA ILE A 74 5.22 -17.50 9.19
C ILE A 74 4.17 -16.43 8.84
N TYR A 75 3.04 -16.37 9.56
CA TYR A 75 2.04 -15.34 9.28
C TYR A 75 2.59 -13.94 9.54
N ALA A 76 3.23 -13.69 10.69
CA ALA A 76 3.80 -12.39 11.01
C ALA A 76 4.79 -11.91 9.94
N SER A 77 5.71 -12.78 9.52
CA SER A 77 6.74 -12.46 8.52
C SER A 77 6.17 -12.27 7.11
N GLU A 78 5.24 -13.11 6.65
CA GLU A 78 4.64 -12.99 5.32
C GLU A 78 3.73 -11.76 5.19
N TYR A 79 3.02 -11.38 6.26
CA TYR A 79 2.27 -10.13 6.31
C TYR A 79 3.20 -8.91 6.29
N ALA A 80 4.33 -8.95 7.01
CA ALA A 80 5.34 -7.89 6.98
C ALA A 80 5.92 -7.73 5.57
N ARG A 81 6.38 -8.81 4.93
CA ARG A 81 6.92 -8.81 3.56
C ARG A 81 5.94 -8.24 2.55
N SER A 82 4.67 -8.65 2.63
CA SER A 82 3.61 -8.13 1.77
C SER A 82 3.35 -6.63 2.02
N GLY A 83 3.39 -6.21 3.28
CA GLY A 83 3.27 -4.81 3.69
C GLY A 83 4.41 -3.95 3.15
N VAL A 84 5.66 -4.45 3.20
CA VAL A 84 6.85 -3.76 2.66
C VAL A 84 6.70 -3.50 1.16
N ILE A 85 6.23 -4.49 0.38
CA ILE A 85 6.01 -4.32 -1.06
C ILE A 85 5.01 -3.18 -1.32
N LEU A 86 3.87 -3.18 -0.62
CA LEU A 86 2.89 -2.10 -0.74
C LEU A 86 3.43 -0.76 -0.22
N GLY A 87 4.30 -0.78 0.79
CA GLY A 87 4.95 0.42 1.32
C GLY A 87 5.93 1.05 0.34
N ILE A 88 6.77 0.27 -0.34
CA ILE A 88 7.67 0.75 -1.39
C ILE A 88 6.87 1.37 -2.54
N LEU A 89 5.82 0.68 -3.01
CA LEU A 89 4.95 1.19 -4.06
C LEU A 89 4.17 2.44 -3.61
N GLY A 90 3.73 2.48 -2.35
CA GLY A 90 3.08 3.62 -1.74
C GLY A 90 4.00 4.84 -1.63
N ILE A 91 5.26 4.65 -1.21
CA ILE A 91 6.27 5.72 -1.16
C ILE A 91 6.56 6.24 -2.57
N ALA A 92 6.77 5.35 -3.54
CA ALA A 92 7.06 5.74 -4.92
C ALA A 92 5.91 6.55 -5.53
N THR A 93 4.68 6.05 -5.43
CA THR A 93 3.50 6.74 -5.96
C THR A 93 3.17 8.02 -5.17
N GLY A 94 3.43 8.03 -3.86
CA GLY A 94 3.26 9.20 -3.01
C GLY A 94 4.24 10.31 -3.35
N ALA A 95 5.51 9.97 -3.60
CA ALA A 95 6.54 10.91 -4.01
C ALA A 95 6.19 11.55 -5.37
N VAL A 96 5.70 10.76 -6.33
CA VAL A 96 5.22 11.29 -7.62
C VAL A 96 4.09 12.29 -7.39
N TRP A 97 3.08 11.96 -6.57
CA TRP A 97 1.99 12.89 -6.26
C TRP A 97 2.48 14.16 -5.56
N ALA A 98 3.39 14.03 -4.59
CA ALA A 98 4.00 15.15 -3.88
C ALA A 98 4.70 16.12 -4.85
N ARG A 99 5.40 15.61 -5.87
CA ARG A 99 6.02 16.46 -6.90
C ARG A 99 5.00 17.29 -7.66
N TYR A 100 3.89 16.69 -8.10
CA TYR A 100 2.87 17.41 -8.85
C TYR A 100 2.09 18.41 -7.97
N GLN A 101 1.81 18.04 -6.72
CA GLN A 101 1.02 18.87 -5.82
C GLN A 101 1.84 19.98 -5.15
N TRP A 102 3.03 19.64 -4.64
CA TRP A 102 3.85 20.50 -3.79
C TRP A 102 5.19 20.91 -4.43
N GLY A 103 5.53 20.39 -5.62
CA GLY A 103 6.74 20.75 -6.35
C GLY A 103 8.00 19.99 -5.93
N ALA A 104 7.93 19.13 -4.91
CA ALA A 104 9.04 18.32 -4.43
C ALA A 104 8.58 16.87 -4.18
N TYR A 105 9.44 15.90 -4.47
CA TYR A 105 9.17 14.47 -4.22
C TYR A 105 9.07 14.13 -2.73
N TRP A 106 9.72 14.93 -1.88
CA TRP A 106 9.82 14.69 -0.47
C TRP A 106 9.73 16.02 0.27
N SER A 107 8.77 16.14 1.17
CA SER A 107 8.59 17.28 2.07
C SER A 107 9.30 17.09 3.41
N GLY A 108 9.74 15.87 3.72
CA GLY A 108 10.38 15.55 4.99
C GLY A 108 9.40 15.57 6.17
N ASP A 109 8.11 15.48 5.91
CA ASP A 109 7.11 15.43 6.97
C ASP A 109 7.18 14.10 7.74
N PRO A 110 6.72 14.07 9.00
CA PRO A 110 6.80 12.88 9.84
C PRO A 110 6.11 11.64 9.25
N LYS A 111 5.10 11.81 8.38
CA LYS A 111 4.38 10.67 7.79
C LYS A 111 5.20 10.03 6.68
N GLN A 112 5.80 10.84 5.81
CA GLN A 112 6.73 10.36 4.77
C GLN A 112 7.94 9.66 5.39
N ASN A 113 8.62 10.32 6.33
CA ASN A 113 9.78 9.74 7.01
C ASN A 113 9.42 8.48 7.80
N GLY A 114 8.28 8.50 8.51
CA GLY A 114 7.79 7.33 9.25
C GLY A 114 7.51 6.13 8.35
N ALA A 115 6.90 6.34 7.18
CA ALA A 115 6.67 5.28 6.20
C ALA A 115 7.98 4.72 5.63
N ALA A 116 8.95 5.57 5.30
CA ALA A 116 10.26 5.13 4.81
C ALA A 116 11.04 4.33 5.86
N ILE A 117 11.05 4.81 7.11
CA ILE A 117 11.69 4.08 8.23
C ILE A 117 11.00 2.73 8.44
N ALA A 118 9.66 2.69 8.44
CA ALA A 118 8.92 1.45 8.59
C ALA A 118 9.30 0.44 7.50
N VAL A 119 9.43 0.87 6.24
CA VAL A 119 9.87 0.00 5.13
C VAL A 119 11.33 -0.47 5.29
N LEU A 120 12.23 0.36 5.84
CA LEU A 120 13.65 0.02 6.02
C LEU A 120 13.93 -0.87 7.23
N ILE A 121 13.04 -0.91 8.22
CA ILE A 121 13.19 -1.74 9.42
C ILE A 121 12.99 -3.24 9.11
N TYR A 122 12.20 -3.56 8.08
CA TYR A 122 11.85 -4.93 7.69
C TYR A 122 12.73 -5.46 6.55
#